data_AF-A0A2U9R6A8-F1
#
_entry.id   AF-A0A2U9R6A8-F1
#
_cell.length_a   1.000
_cell.length_b   1.000
_cell.length_c   1.000
_cell.angle_alpha   90.00
_cell.angle_beta   90.00
_cell.angle_gamma   90.00
#
_symmetry.space_group_name_H-M   'P 1'
#
loop_
_entity.id
_entity.type
_entity.pdbx_description
1 polymer ?
#
loop_
_entity_poly.entity_id
_entity_poly.type
_entity_poly.pdbx_seq_one_letter_code
_entity_poly.pdbx_strand_id
1 'polypeptide(L)'
;MLRQSVRFFGSTRAVLQSSCKEGTPINLNIYKAGKPIVAKKDEEYPDWLWGLLDNDLQMENLKKEDWFRYNRKLIKKQNVQRIKMNNFMNNMK
;
A
#
# COMPACT_ATOMS: atom_id res chain seq x y z
N MET A 1 4.96 -2.27 -43.76
CA MET A 1 4.84 -1.36 -42.60
C MET A 1 4.06 -2.09 -41.51
N LEU A 2 4.76 -2.72 -40.56
CA LEU A 2 4.13 -3.44 -39.45
C LEU A 2 3.69 -2.43 -38.38
N ARG A 3 2.39 -2.22 -38.24
CA ARG A 3 1.82 -1.40 -37.17
C ARG A 3 2.00 -2.15 -35.85
N GLN A 4 2.90 -1.65 -35.00
CA GLN A 4 3.03 -2.13 -33.63
C GLN A 4 1.71 -1.84 -32.90
N SER A 5 1.08 -2.91 -32.41
CA SER A 5 -0.05 -2.82 -31.49
C SER A 5 0.46 -2.21 -30.18
N VAL A 6 0.18 -0.93 -29.98
CA VAL A 6 0.38 -0.28 -28.68
C VAL A 6 -0.67 -0.87 -27.74
N ARG A 7 -0.24 -1.74 -26.82
CA ARG A 7 -1.11 -2.23 -25.76
C ARG A 7 -1.42 -1.06 -24.83
N PHE A 8 -2.61 -0.49 -25.00
CA PHE A 8 -3.19 0.41 -24.03
C PHE A 8 -3.53 -0.41 -22.77
N PHE A 9 -2.74 -0.24 -21.71
CA PHE A 9 -3.16 -0.63 -20.37
C PHE A 9 -4.25 0.34 -19.92
N GLY A 10 -5.49 0.05 -20.29
CA GLY A 10 -6.65 0.73 -19.73
C GLY A 10 -6.71 0.46 -18.24
N SER A 11 -6.71 1.53 -17.44
CA SER A 11 -6.93 1.48 -15.99
C SER A 11 -8.42 1.22 -15.73
N THR A 12 -8.87 -0.01 -15.96
CA THR A 12 -10.06 -0.50 -15.27
C THR A 12 -9.62 -0.75 -13.83
N ARG A 13 -10.22 -0.06 -12.85
CA ARG A 13 -10.12 -0.44 -11.43
C ARG A 13 -10.57 -1.89 -11.35
N ALA A 14 -9.60 -2.82 -11.37
CA ALA A 14 -9.89 -4.21 -11.08
C ALA A 14 -10.66 -4.23 -9.78
N VAL A 15 -11.78 -4.97 -9.73
CA VAL A 15 -12.43 -5.31 -8.46
C VAL A 15 -11.30 -5.68 -7.53
N LEU A 16 -11.20 -4.98 -6.40
CA LEU A 16 -10.08 -4.99 -5.48
C LEU A 16 -9.97 -6.42 -4.91
N GLN A 17 -9.34 -7.29 -5.68
CA GLN A 17 -9.42 -8.73 -5.48
C GLN A 17 -8.41 -9.06 -4.42
N SER A 18 -8.86 -9.63 -3.31
CA SER A 18 -7.93 -10.15 -2.32
C SER A 18 -7.05 -11.20 -2.99
N SER A 19 -5.78 -11.23 -2.60
CA SER A 19 -4.83 -12.24 -3.10
C SER A 19 -5.11 -13.63 -2.49
N CYS A 20 -5.80 -13.67 -1.35
CA CYS A 20 -6.08 -14.89 -0.58
C CYS A 20 -7.53 -15.32 -0.76
N LYS A 21 -7.75 -16.54 -1.25
CA LYS A 21 -9.09 -17.12 -1.37
C LYS A 21 -9.69 -17.42 0.02
N GLU A 22 -11.01 -17.39 0.12
CA GLU A 22 -11.76 -17.92 1.26
C GLU A 22 -11.30 -19.35 1.58
N GLY A 23 -11.18 -19.68 2.87
CA GLY A 23 -10.78 -21.02 3.30
C GLY A 23 -9.27 -21.21 3.46
N THR A 24 -8.45 -20.21 3.10
CA THR A 24 -6.99 -20.30 3.26
C THR A 24 -6.61 -20.31 4.75
N PRO A 25 -5.88 -21.32 5.26
CA PRO A 25 -5.46 -21.36 6.66
C PRO A 25 -4.35 -20.32 6.91
N ILE A 26 -4.54 -19.49 7.93
CA ILE A 26 -3.61 -18.43 8.32
C ILE A 26 -2.87 -18.85 9.60
N ASN A 27 -1.55 -18.90 9.53
CA ASN A 27 -0.72 -19.30 10.67
C ASN A 27 -0.48 -18.12 11.63
N LEU A 28 -1.45 -17.83 12.49
CA LEU A 28 -1.40 -16.78 13.52
C LEU A 28 -1.53 -17.33 14.95
N ASN A 29 -1.51 -18.65 15.12
CA ASN A 29 -1.76 -19.29 16.40
C ASN A 29 -0.56 -19.17 17.34
N ILE A 30 -0.70 -18.36 18.38
CA ILE A 30 0.30 -18.21 19.45
C ILE A 30 0.10 -19.30 20.52
N TYR A 31 -1.15 -19.65 20.82
CA TYR A 31 -1.47 -20.67 21.81
C TYR A 31 -1.56 -22.06 21.17
N LYS A 32 -1.00 -23.07 21.85
CA LYS A 32 -1.00 -24.48 21.39
C LYS A 32 -2.42 -25.07 21.25
N ALA A 33 -3.36 -24.60 22.06
CA ALA A 33 -4.77 -25.02 22.00
C ALA A 33 -5.63 -24.14 21.06
N GLY A 34 -5.02 -23.21 20.31
CA GLY A 34 -5.73 -22.33 19.39
C GLY A 34 -6.25 -23.08 18.16
N LYS A 35 -7.51 -22.85 17.79
CA LYS A 35 -8.05 -23.31 16.50
C LYS A 35 -7.36 -22.58 15.36
N PRO A 36 -7.09 -23.23 14.21
CA PRO A 36 -6.53 -22.55 13.05
C PRO A 36 -7.50 -21.48 12.55
N ILE A 37 -7.01 -20.26 12.41
CA ILE A 37 -7.77 -19.14 11.84
C ILE A 37 -7.76 -19.29 10.33
N VAL A 38 -8.91 -19.11 9.71
CA VAL A 38 -9.11 -19.29 8.27
C VAL A 38 -9.57 -17.98 7.65
N ALA A 39 -9.09 -17.69 6.43
CA ALA A 39 -9.52 -16.53 5.66
C ALA A 39 -11.03 -16.61 5.35
N LYS A 40 -11.74 -15.52 5.63
CA LYS A 40 -13.18 -15.35 5.35
C LYS A 40 -13.37 -14.80 3.92
N LYS A 41 -14.62 -14.56 3.53
CA LYS A 41 -14.95 -13.86 2.29
C LYS A 41 -14.57 -12.38 2.36
N ASP A 42 -14.20 -11.81 1.22
CA ASP A 42 -13.83 -10.38 1.09
C ASP A 42 -14.92 -9.43 1.61
N GLU A 43 -16.19 -9.78 1.37
CA GLU A 43 -17.37 -9.01 1.79
C GLU A 43 -17.58 -9.00 3.32
N GLU A 44 -17.04 -9.99 4.03
CA GLU A 44 -17.16 -10.05 5.49
C GLU A 44 -16.13 -9.16 6.18
N TYR A 45 -15.09 -8.72 5.45
CA TYR A 45 -14.11 -7.81 5.98
C TYR A 45 -14.60 -6.36 5.90
N PRO A 46 -14.27 -5.52 6.91
CA PRO A 46 -14.64 -4.11 6.86
C PRO A 46 -14.03 -3.35 5.68
N ASP A 47 -14.78 -2.39 5.12
CA ASP A 47 -14.38 -1.60 3.95
C ASP A 47 -13.04 -0.87 4.12
N TRP A 48 -12.70 -0.45 5.35
CA TRP A 48 -11.45 0.29 5.62
C TRP A 48 -10.19 -0.54 5.33
N LEU A 49 -10.28 -1.88 5.34
CA LEU A 49 -9.15 -2.78 5.08
C LEU A 49 -8.58 -2.56 3.67
N TRP A 50 -9.46 -2.30 2.71
CA TRP A 50 -9.11 -2.18 1.30
C TRP A 50 -8.40 -0.87 0.97
N GLY A 51 -8.62 0.19 1.75
CA GLY A 51 -7.91 1.46 1.63
C GLY A 51 -6.56 1.51 2.35
N LEU A 52 -6.18 0.44 3.07
CA LEU A 52 -5.01 0.47 3.95
C LEU A 52 -3.68 0.55 3.18
N LEU A 53 -3.60 -0.02 1.97
CA LEU A 53 -2.37 0.01 1.17
C LEU A 53 -2.22 1.29 0.33
N ASP A 54 -3.27 2.09 0.23
CA ASP A 54 -3.26 3.34 -0.53
C ASP A 54 -2.58 4.45 0.28
N ASN A 55 -1.29 4.66 0.02
CA ASN A 55 -0.49 5.69 0.69
C ASN A 55 -1.07 7.10 0.51
N ASP A 56 -1.68 7.39 -0.63
CA ASP A 56 -2.28 8.70 -0.90
C ASP A 56 -3.53 8.92 -0.03
N LEU A 57 -4.40 7.91 0.06
CA LEU A 57 -5.58 7.92 0.93
C LEU A 57 -5.16 8.12 2.40
N GLN A 58 -4.10 7.44 2.85
CA GLN A 58 -3.56 7.66 4.19
C GLN A 58 -3.03 9.08 4.40
N MET A 59 -2.34 9.66 3.41
CA MET A 59 -1.81 11.02 3.52
C MET A 59 -2.92 12.07 3.52
N GLU A 60 -3.99 11.86 2.75
CA GLU A 60 -5.18 12.71 2.78
C GLU A 60 -5.93 12.64 4.10
N ASN A 61 -6.17 11.44 4.63
CA ASN A 61 -6.80 11.26 5.94
C ASN A 61 -5.95 11.91 7.03
N LEU A 62 -4.63 11.70 6.99
CA LEU A 62 -3.72 12.31 7.94
C LEU A 62 -3.70 13.84 7.85
N LYS A 63 -3.83 14.41 6.64
CA LYS A 63 -3.94 15.86 6.43
C LYS A 63 -5.20 16.43 7.08
N LYS A 64 -6.31 15.68 7.05
CA LYS A 64 -7.59 16.05 7.66
C LYS A 64 -7.58 15.91 9.19
N GLU A 65 -6.99 14.83 9.71
CA GLU A 65 -6.97 14.50 11.15
C GLU A 65 -5.90 15.26 11.94
N ASP A 66 -4.64 15.23 11.49
CA ASP A 66 -3.49 15.78 12.22
C ASP A 66 -2.51 16.47 11.26
N TRP A 67 -2.74 17.78 11.07
CA TRP A 67 -1.92 18.64 10.23
C TRP A 67 -0.43 18.67 10.63
N PHE A 68 -0.11 18.62 11.94
CA PHE A 68 1.27 18.64 12.40
C PHE A 68 2.00 17.34 12.07
N ARG A 69 1.35 16.19 12.22
CA ARG A 69 1.91 14.89 11.83
C ARG A 69 2.07 14.78 10.32
N TYR A 70 1.11 15.28 9.54
CA TYR A 70 1.22 15.40 8.09
C TYR A 70 2.46 16.22 7.68
N ASN A 71 2.64 17.42 8.23
CA ASN A 71 3.78 18.29 7.91
C ASN A 71 5.12 17.65 8.28
N ARG A 72 5.21 16.99 9.44
CA ARG A 72 6.42 16.26 9.84
C ARG A 72 6.79 15.16 8.83
N LYS A 73 5.80 14.40 8.33
CA LYS A 73 6.02 13.40 7.28
C LYS A 73 6.53 14.04 5.98
N LEU A 74 5.94 15.16 5.55
CA LEU A 74 6.38 15.87 4.34
C LEU A 74 7.82 16.37 4.45
N ILE A 75 8.16 17.05 5.55
CA ILE A 75 9.51 17.57 5.79
C ILE A 75 10.52 16.42 5.80
N LYS A 76 10.18 15.29 6.45
CA LYS A 76 11.04 14.10 6.45
C LYS A 76 11.26 13.57 5.03
N LYS A 77 10.21 13.48 4.21
CA LYS A 77 10.30 13.03 2.81
C LYS A 77 11.24 13.93 2.00
N GLN A 78 11.07 15.25 2.10
CA GLN A 78 11.92 16.23 1.42
C GLN A 78 13.38 16.17 1.88
N ASN A 79 13.61 16.08 3.19
CA ASN A 79 14.97 15.96 3.75
C ASN A 79 15.67 14.69 3.29
N VAL A 80 14.97 13.56 3.28
CA VAL A 80 15.53 12.30 2.78
C VAL A 80 15.87 12.40 1.29
N GLN A 81 15.01 13.01 0.47
CA GLN A 81 15.29 13.22 -0.95
C GLN A 81 16.51 14.12 -1.17
N ARG A 82 16.61 15.22 -0.40
CA ARG A 82 17.77 16.13 -0.43
C ARG A 82 19.07 15.41 -0.06
N ILE A 83 19.05 14.61 1.01
CA ILE A 83 20.23 13.83 1.43
C ILE A 83 20.63 12.81 0.35
N LYS A 84 19.65 12.07 -0.20
CA LYS A 84 19.91 11.11 -1.30
C LYS A 84 20.52 11.79 -2.52
N MET A 85 20.00 12.97 -2.90
CA MET A 85 20.53 13.75 -4.02
C MET A 85 21.97 14.23 -3.75
N ASN A 86 22.23 14.77 -2.56
CA ASN A 86 23.58 15.22 -2.21
C ASN A 86 24.58 14.06 -2.19
N ASN A 87 24.20 12.92 -1.62
CA ASN A 87 25.04 11.71 -1.61
C ASN A 87 25.29 11.20 -3.03
N PHE A 88 24.28 11.24 -3.90
CA PHE A 88 24.43 10.88 -5.31
C PHE A 88 25.42 11.80 -6.03
N MET A 89 25.26 13.13 -5.90
CA MET A 89 26.16 14.10 -6.54
C MET A 89 27.60 14.03 -6.00
N ASN A 90 27.78 13.68 -4.73
CA ASN A 90 29.12 13.50 -4.15
C ASN A 90 29.80 12.21 -4.64
N ASN A 91 29.06 11.12 -4.81
CA ASN A 91 29.60 9.86 -5.32
C ASN A 91 29.86 9.89 -6.84
N MET A 92 29.32 10.87 -7.56
CA MET A 92 29.58 11.08 -9.00
C MET A 92 30.80 11.95 -9.29
N LYS A 93 31.39 12.57 -8.25
CA LYS A 93 32.65 13.32 -8.37
C LYS A 93 33.82 12.39 -8.10
#